data_AF-A0A847NDM0-F1
#
_entry.id   AF-A0A847NDM0-F1
#
_cell.length_a   1.000
_cell.length_b   1.000
_cell.length_c   1.000
_cell.angle_alpha   90.00
_cell.angle_beta   90.00
_cell.angle_gamma   90.00
#
_symmetry.space_group_name_H-M   'P 1'
#
loop_
_entity.id
_entity.type
_entity.pdbx_description
1 polymer ?
#
loop_
_entity_poly.entity_id
_entity_poly.type
_entity_poly.pdbx_seq_one_letter_code
_entity_poly.pdbx_strand_id
1 'polypeptide(L)' 'MLKETIVVEGKNDAAAVRRAVEADIIITNGFGLNRSILDRIRTAQEKHGVIVLTDPDFMGEKIRKKISDKV' A
#
# COMPACT_ATOMS: atom_id res chain seq x y z
N MET A 1 14.58 9.53 -3.37
CA MET A 1 13.91 8.23 -3.38
C MET A 1 13.73 7.66 -1.97
N LEU A 2 12.48 7.47 -1.53
CA LEU A 2 12.10 6.71 -0.34
C LEU A 2 12.49 5.23 -0.55
N LYS A 3 12.98 4.55 0.49
CA LYS A 3 13.36 3.14 0.37
C LYS A 3 12.14 2.22 0.48
N GLU A 4 11.21 2.60 1.35
CA GLU A 4 9.97 1.87 1.60
C GLU A 4 9.02 1.98 0.40
N THR A 5 8.26 0.90 0.15
CA THR A 5 7.16 0.93 -0.81
C THR A 5 5.90 1.48 -0.15
N ILE A 6 5.22 2.41 -0.80
CA ILE A 6 3.96 2.99 -0.30
C ILE A 6 2.77 2.19 -0.86
N VAL A 7 1.92 1.67 0.03
CA VAL A 7 0.67 1.01 -0.34
C VAL A 7 -0.48 2.00 -0.22
N VAL A 8 -1.25 2.18 -1.30
CA VAL A 8 -2.38 3.11 -1.39
C VAL A 8 -3.63 2.43 -1.93
N GLU A 9 -4.81 3.03 -1.70
CA GLU A 9 -6.09 2.43 -2.09
C GLU A 9 -6.37 2.55 -3.60
N GLY A 10 -6.12 3.73 -4.17
CA GLY A 10 -6.51 4.06 -5.53
C GLY A 10 -5.45 4.78 -6.35
N LYS A 11 -5.79 5.03 -7.62
CA LYS A 11 -4.94 5.74 -8.58
C LYS A 11 -4.73 7.21 -8.21
N ASN A 12 -5.74 7.84 -7.61
CA ASN A 12 -5.67 9.23 -7.19
C ASN A 12 -4.64 9.42 -6.07
N ASP A 13 -4.63 8.51 -5.10
CA ASP A 13 -3.64 8.49 -4.00
C ASP A 13 -2.24 8.28 -4.55
N ALA A 14 -2.08 7.33 -5.48
CA ALA A 14 -0.80 7.09 -6.14
C ALA A 14 -0.29 8.35 -6.86
N ALA A 15 -1.17 9.09 -7.53
CA ALA A 15 -0.81 10.33 -8.19
C ALA A 15 -0.42 11.42 -7.16
N ALA A 16 -1.10 11.50 -6.02
CA ALA A 16 -0.75 12.43 -4.95
C ALA A 16 0.62 12.11 -4.34
N VAL A 17 0.87 10.83 -4.03
CA VAL A 17 2.17 10.36 -3.52
C VAL A 17 3.29 10.69 -4.50
N ARG A 18 3.13 10.39 -5.80
CA ARG A 18 4.15 10.68 -6.83
C ARG A 18 4.48 12.17 -6.95
N ARG A 19 3.53 13.07 -6.66
CA ARG A 19 3.78 14.52 -6.63
C ARG A 19 4.55 14.96 -5.38
N ALA A 20 4.41 14.23 -4.28
CA ALA A 20 4.99 14.61 -2.99
C ALA A 20 6.36 13.95 -2.74
N VAL A 21 6.54 12.70 -3.15
CA VAL A 21 7.75 11.91 -2.88
C VAL A 21 8.02 10.92 -4.00
N GLU A 22 9.30 10.74 -4.30
CA GLU A 22 9.77 9.68 -5.19
C GLU A 22 9.82 8.35 -4.41
N ALA A 23 8.88 7.45 -4.67
CA ALA A 23 8.76 6.15 -4.01
C ALA A 23 8.13 5.10 -4.94
N ASP A 24 8.40 3.83 -4.67
CA ASP A 24 7.64 2.72 -5.25
C ASP A 24 6.22 2.67 -4.67
N ILE A 25 5.24 2.33 -5.50
CA ILE A 25 3.82 2.37 -5.11
C ILE A 25 3.10 1.08 -5.50
N ILE A 26 2.36 0.51 -4.56
CA ILE A 26 1.41 -0.58 -4.77
C ILE A 26 -0.01 -0.05 -4.56
N ILE A 27 -0.89 -0.27 -5.53
CA ILE A 27 -2.31 0.13 -5.46
C ILE A 27 -3.16 -1.10 -5.15
N THR A 28 -4.02 -1.03 -4.13
CA THR A 28 -4.89 -2.15 -3.73
C THR A 28 -6.17 -2.28 -4.56
N ASN A 29 -6.53 -1.24 -5.33
CA ASN A 29 -7.78 -1.11 -6.08
C ASN A 29 -9.02 -1.28 -5.17
N GLY A 30 -9.12 -0.42 -4.14
CA GLY A 30 -10.16 -0.54 -3.10
C GLY A 30 -9.87 -1.70 -2.14
N PHE A 31 -10.90 -2.48 -1.78
CA PHE A 31 -10.74 -3.68 -0.92
C PHE A 31 -10.07 -4.88 -1.63
N GLY A 32 -9.68 -4.73 -2.90
CA GLY A 32 -9.14 -5.74 -3.82
C GLY A 32 -7.78 -6.36 -3.46
N LEU A 33 -7.44 -6.47 -2.18
CA LEU A 33 -6.29 -7.22 -1.65
C LEU A 33 -6.43 -8.73 -1.95
N ASN A 34 -6.12 -9.10 -3.19
CA ASN A 34 -5.98 -10.48 -3.62
C ASN A 34 -4.59 -11.03 -3.25
N ARG A 35 -4.39 -12.34 -3.46
CA ARG A 35 -3.14 -13.02 -3.11
C ARG A 35 -1.91 -12.39 -3.79
N SER A 36 -2.02 -12.05 -5.08
CA SER A 36 -0.92 -11.44 -5.83
C SER A 36 -0.49 -10.10 -5.24
N ILE A 37 -1.44 -9.25 -4.84
CA ILE A 37 -1.12 -7.97 -4.19
C ILE A 37 -0.47 -8.21 -2.83
N LEU A 38 -1.01 -9.12 -2.02
CA LEU A 38 -0.42 -9.45 -0.72
C LEU A 38 1.01 -10.00 -0.86
N ASP A 39 1.28 -10.85 -1.84
CA ASP A 39 2.61 -11.40 -2.10
C ASP A 39 3.60 -10.29 -2.51
N ARG A 40 3.14 -9.31 -3.30
CA ARG A 40 3.94 -8.11 -3.63
C ARG A 40 4.25 -7.27 -2.40
N ILE A 41 3.28 -7.07 -1.50
CA ILE A 41 3.47 -6.32 -0.26
C ILE A 41 4.48 -7.05 0.64
N ARG A 42 4.38 -8.38 0.81
CA ARG A 42 5.37 -9.17 1.59
C ARG A 42 6.78 -9.03 1.03
N THR A 43 6.91 -9.19 -0.28
CA THR A 43 8.21 -9.06 -0.95
C THR A 43 8.81 -7.66 -0.74
N ALA A 44 7.99 -6.62 -0.80
CA ALA A 44 8.44 -5.25 -0.57
C ALA A 44 8.84 -5.02 0.90
N GLN A 45 8.06 -5.56 1.85
CA GLN A 45 8.32 -5.46 3.28
C GLN A 45 9.66 -6.12 3.65
N GLU A 46 9.93 -7.32 3.14
CA GLU A 46 11.19 -8.05 3.38
C GLU A 46 12.42 -7.32 2.81
N LYS A 47 12.28 -6.68 1.64
CA LYS A 47 13.42 -6.04 0.98
C LYS A 47 13.77 -4.67 1.56
N HIS A 48 12.76 -3.81 1.72
CA HIS A 48 13.00 -2.39 2.04
C HIS A 48 11.94 -1.78 2.98
N GLY A 49 10.94 -2.55 3.42
CA GLY A 49 9.84 -2.05 4.24
C GLY A 49 8.65 -1.51 3.43
N VAL A 50 7.51 -1.37 4.12
CA VAL A 50 6.25 -0.88 3.55
C VAL A 50 5.62 0.17 4.46
N ILE A 51 5.08 1.22 3.85
CA ILE A 51 4.24 2.22 4.52
C ILE A 51 2.83 2.12 3.92
N VAL A 52 1.83 1.85 4.77
CA VAL A 52 0.42 1.83 4.35
C VAL A 52 -0.17 3.22 4.52
N LEU A 53 -0.54 3.87 3.42
CA LEU A 53 -1.12 5.20 3.39
C LEU A 53 -2.54 5.12 2.83
N THR A 54 -3.52 4.98 3.72
CA THR A 54 -4.94 4.90 3.40
C THR A 54 -5.73 5.91 4.21
N ASP A 55 -6.92 6.27 3.72
CA ASP A 55 -7.80 7.21 4.41
C ASP A 55 -8.21 6.71 5.81
N PRO A 56 -8.53 7.63 6.74
CA PRO A 56 -9.00 7.31 8.08
C PRO A 56 -10.49 6.90 8.07
N ASP A 57 -10.88 6.04 7.14
CA ASP A 57 -12.24 5.57 6.96
C ASP A 57 -12.36 4.04 7.12
N PHE A 58 -13.59 3.54 6.96
CA PHE A 58 -13.90 2.11 7.12
C PHE A 58 -13.19 1.21 6.10
N MET A 59 -12.97 1.69 4.87
CA MET A 59 -12.26 0.91 3.84
C MET A 59 -10.76 0.90 4.12
N GLY A 60 -10.18 2.05 4.44
CA GLY A 60 -8.79 2.19 4.83
C GLY A 60 -8.44 1.36 6.05
N GLU A 61 -9.31 1.31 7.08
CA GLU A 61 -9.12 0.45 8.25
C GLU A 61 -9.12 -1.03 7.88
N LYS A 62 -10.06 -1.46 7.05
CA LYS A 62 -10.13 -2.85 6.56
C LYS A 62 -8.89 -3.25 5.78
N ILE A 63 -8.35 -2.37 4.94
CA ILE A 63 -7.10 -2.58 4.20
C ILE A 63 -5.94 -2.73 5.20
N ARG A 64 -5.78 -1.80 6.14
CA ARG A 64 -4.72 -1.85 7.17
C ARG A 64 -4.76 -3.15 7.97
N LYS A 65 -5.95 -3.54 8.46
CA LYS A 65 -6.13 -4.77 9.22
C LYS A 65 -5.78 -6.01 8.40
N LYS A 66 -6.27 -6.09 7.16
CA LYS A 66 -6.01 -7.24 6.28
C LYS A 66 -4.53 -7.38 5.91
N ILE A 67 -3.80 -6.27 5.75
CA ILE A 67 -2.35 -6.30 5.54
C ILE A 67 -1.67 -6.78 6.82
N SER A 68 -1.97 -6.18 7.97
CA SER A 68 -1.38 -6.55 9.27
C SER A 68 -1.62 -8.02 9.66
N ASP A 69 -2.76 -8.61 9.26
CA ASP A 69 -3.09 -10.00 9.57
C ASP A 69 -2.39 -11.01 8.63
N LYS A 70 -1.89 -10.56 7.47
CA LYS A 70 -1.45 -11.45 6.38
C LYS A 70 -0.01 -11.24 5.95
N VAL A 71 0.60 -10.10 6.26
CA VAL A 71 1.92 -9.67 5.79
C VAL A 71 2.77 -9.39 7.01
#